data_AF-A0A7S0KT23-F1
#
_entry.id   AF-A0A7S0KT23-F1
#
_cell.length_a   1.000
_cell.length_b   1.000
_cell.length_c   1.000
_cell.angle_alpha   90.00
_cell.angle_beta   90.00
_cell.angle_gamma   90.00
#
_symmetry.space_group_name_H-M   'P 1'
#
loop_
_entity.id
_entity.type
_entity.pdbx_description
1 polymer ?
#
loop_
_entity_poly.entity_id
_entity_poly.type
_entity_poly.pdbx_seq_one_letter_code
_entity_poly.pdbx_strand_id
1 'polypeptide(L)'
;REAVRRREREFVWTRGGTRSGGKVVAHLLRRHYNVPSALDFTGERADVDWTAAAGALEAEAVASFEGLAHGAGRAMMLVGDDFRFKDAERTFAAWETLLSRVGSGNWDGDRDGDGNR
;
A
#
# COMPACT_ATOMS: atom_id res chain seq x y z
N ARG A 1 -19.36 -14.36 5.53
CA ARG A 1 -19.65 -14.73 4.11
C ARG A 1 -20.40 -13.62 3.36
N GLU A 2 -21.27 -12.84 4.02
CA GLU A 2 -21.99 -11.72 3.39
C GLU A 2 -21.09 -10.49 3.10
N ALA A 3 -20.20 -10.09 4.01
CA ALA A 3 -19.26 -8.97 3.80
C ALA A 3 -18.32 -9.17 2.57
N VAL A 4 -17.84 -10.41 2.36
CA VAL A 4 -17.02 -10.78 1.18
C VAL A 4 -17.83 -10.62 -0.12
N ARG A 5 -19.15 -10.87 -0.10
CA ARG A 5 -20.02 -10.64 -1.27
C ARG A 5 -20.29 -9.15 -1.51
N ARG A 6 -20.29 -8.33 -0.46
CA ARG A 6 -20.44 -6.86 -0.54
C ARG A 6 -19.14 -6.12 -0.86
N ARG A 7 -18.02 -6.85 -1.02
CA ARG A 7 -16.67 -6.29 -1.17
C ARG A 7 -16.26 -5.37 -0.02
N GLU A 8 -16.89 -5.51 1.15
CA GLU A 8 -16.52 -4.80 2.37
C GLU A 8 -15.24 -5.42 2.94
N ARG A 9 -14.25 -4.58 3.23
CA ARG A 9 -12.92 -4.98 3.73
C ARG A 9 -12.68 -4.62 5.18
N GLU A 10 -13.59 -3.91 5.83
CA GLU A 10 -13.51 -3.57 7.24
C GLU A 10 -14.80 -3.98 7.93
N PHE A 11 -14.70 -4.76 9.01
CA PHE A 11 -15.87 -5.22 9.75
C PHE A 11 -15.55 -5.57 11.19
N VAL A 12 -16.55 -5.47 12.06
CA VAL A 12 -16.46 -5.93 13.45
C VAL A 12 -16.79 -7.42 13.50
N TRP A 13 -15.79 -8.23 13.80
CA TRP A 13 -15.99 -9.66 14.06
C TRP A 13 -16.29 -9.89 15.55
N THR A 14 -17.43 -10.54 15.82
CA THR A 14 -17.82 -10.92 17.17
C THR A 14 -17.59 -12.42 17.36
N ARG A 15 -16.80 -12.79 18.37
CA ARG A 15 -16.55 -14.20 18.67
C ARG A 15 -17.81 -14.83 19.28
N GLY A 16 -18.36 -15.86 18.64
CA GLY A 16 -19.49 -16.63 19.17
C GLY A 16 -19.07 -17.50 20.36
N GLY A 17 -19.92 -17.58 21.39
CA GLY A 17 -19.82 -18.59 22.47
C GLY A 17 -19.23 -18.13 23.81
N THR A 18 -18.84 -16.85 23.99
CA THR A 18 -18.37 -16.34 25.29
C THR A 18 -19.33 -15.30 25.87
N ARG A 19 -19.66 -15.41 27.17
CA ARG A 19 -20.57 -14.50 27.90
C ARG A 19 -20.13 -13.03 27.87
N SER A 20 -18.84 -12.77 27.69
CA SER A 20 -18.30 -11.48 27.24
C SER A 20 -18.03 -11.58 25.74
N GLY A 21 -18.96 -11.09 24.91
CA GLY A 21 -18.81 -11.11 23.46
C GLY A 21 -17.63 -10.23 23.02
N GLY A 22 -16.45 -10.83 22.88
CA GLY A 22 -15.26 -10.14 22.39
C GLY A 22 -15.47 -9.66 20.96
N LYS A 23 -15.28 -8.37 20.74
CA LYS A 23 -15.32 -7.74 19.42
C LYS A 23 -13.89 -7.48 18.95
N VAL A 24 -13.62 -7.80 17.69
CA VAL A 24 -12.36 -7.51 17.01
C VAL A 24 -12.68 -6.73 15.75
N VAL A 25 -11.99 -5.62 15.52
CA VAL A 25 -12.03 -4.94 14.22
C VAL A 25 -11.12 -5.72 13.29
N ALA A 26 -11.67 -6.22 12.20
CA ALA A 26 -10.97 -7.01 11.21
C ALA A 26 -10.86 -6.22 9.90
N HIS A 27 -9.65 -6.21 9.33
CA HIS A 27 -9.35 -5.64 8.02
C HIS A 27 -8.95 -6.77 7.07
N LEU A 28 -9.68 -6.92 5.97
CA LEU A 28 -9.32 -7.80 4.89
C LEU A 28 -8.37 -7.05 3.95
N LEU A 29 -7.21 -7.65 3.69
CA LEU A 29 -6.27 -7.10 2.72
C LEU A 29 -6.90 -7.13 1.31
N ARG A 30 -6.66 -6.06 0.54
CA ARG A 30 -7.12 -5.98 -0.86
C ARG A 30 -6.52 -7.09 -1.73
N ARG A 31 -5.25 -7.36 -1.52
CA ARG A 31 -4.45 -8.36 -2.22
C ARG A 31 -3.58 -9.08 -1.20
N HIS A 32 -2.77 -10.02 -1.67
CA HIS A 32 -1.75 -10.66 -0.85
C HIS A 32 -0.83 -9.63 -0.18
N TYR A 33 -0.13 -10.01 0.88
CA TYR A 33 0.73 -9.09 1.65
C TYR A 33 2.01 -8.67 0.91
N ASN A 34 2.11 -8.97 -0.39
CA ASN A 34 3.20 -8.56 -1.25
C ASN A 34 2.99 -7.14 -1.81
N VAL A 35 4.09 -6.54 -2.25
CA VAL A 35 4.12 -5.23 -2.92
C VAL A 35 4.13 -5.41 -4.45
N PRO A 36 3.69 -4.41 -5.24
CA PRO A 36 3.90 -4.45 -6.68
C PRO A 36 5.41 -4.47 -6.97
N SER A 37 5.83 -5.04 -8.09
CA SER A 37 7.25 -5.15 -8.46
C SER A 37 7.99 -3.81 -8.50
N ALA A 38 7.30 -2.71 -8.82
CA ALA A 38 7.85 -1.36 -8.81
C ALA A 38 8.16 -0.82 -7.40
N LEU A 39 7.59 -1.41 -6.34
CA LEU A 39 7.87 -1.08 -4.93
C LEU A 39 8.69 -2.19 -4.25
N ASP A 40 9.20 -3.15 -5.02
CA ASP A 40 10.04 -4.23 -4.49
C ASP A 40 11.51 -3.80 -4.47
N PHE A 41 11.93 -3.17 -3.38
CA PHE A 41 13.30 -2.68 -3.17
C PHE A 41 14.26 -3.72 -2.59
N THR A 42 13.86 -4.99 -2.51
CA THR A 42 14.69 -6.03 -1.89
C THR A 42 15.70 -6.67 -2.85
N GLY A 43 15.58 -6.41 -4.16
CA GLY A 43 16.46 -6.98 -5.17
C GLY A 43 17.82 -6.28 -5.26
N GLU A 44 18.82 -6.95 -5.83
CA GLU A 44 20.15 -6.38 -6.16
C GLU A 44 20.13 -5.32 -7.27
N ARG A 45 18.94 -4.89 -7.73
CA ARG A 45 18.80 -3.85 -8.75
C ARG A 45 19.40 -2.53 -8.27
N ALA A 46 20.48 -2.11 -8.92
CA ALA A 46 21.14 -0.84 -8.64
C ALA A 46 20.25 0.36 -8.99
N ASP A 47 19.43 0.22 -10.04
CA ASP A 47 18.63 1.33 -10.58
C ASP A 47 17.14 1.15 -10.23
N VAL A 48 16.63 2.05 -9.39
CA VAL A 48 15.21 2.17 -9.07
C VAL A 48 14.58 3.18 -10.01
N ASP A 49 13.56 2.75 -10.75
CA ASP A 49 12.67 3.66 -11.49
C ASP A 49 11.71 4.35 -10.52
N TRP A 50 12.09 5.55 -10.09
CA TRP A 50 11.34 6.32 -9.09
C TRP A 50 9.97 6.80 -9.59
N THR A 51 9.83 7.04 -10.90
CA THR A 51 8.56 7.47 -11.50
C THR A 51 7.57 6.31 -11.48
N ALA A 52 8.02 5.12 -11.89
CA ALA A 52 7.20 3.90 -11.82
C ALA A 52 6.85 3.52 -10.37
N ALA A 53 7.80 3.67 -9.44
CA ALA A 53 7.56 3.43 -8.02
C ALA A 53 6.53 4.40 -7.44
N ALA A 54 6.62 5.70 -7.73
CA ALA A 54 5.66 6.70 -7.25
C ALA A 54 4.26 6.45 -7.81
N GLY A 55 4.13 6.18 -9.11
CA GLY A 55 2.85 5.82 -9.72
C GLY A 55 2.26 4.53 -9.14
N ALA A 56 3.09 3.53 -8.84
CA ALA A 56 2.63 2.32 -8.16
C ALA A 56 2.17 2.59 -6.72
N LEU A 57 2.85 3.47 -5.98
CA LEU A 57 2.45 3.85 -4.61
C LEU A 57 1.12 4.59 -4.62
N GLU A 58 0.92 5.53 -5.54
CA GLU A 58 -0.36 6.24 -5.70
C GLU A 58 -1.50 5.27 -6.04
N ALA A 59 -1.29 4.39 -7.02
CA ALA A 59 -2.27 3.38 -7.39
C ALA A 59 -2.64 2.45 -6.22
N GLU A 60 -1.66 2.04 -5.42
CA GLU A 60 -1.92 1.24 -4.21
C GLU A 60 -2.63 2.04 -3.13
N ALA A 61 -2.28 3.31 -2.93
CA ALA A 61 -2.96 4.19 -1.99
C ALA A 61 -4.44 4.36 -2.37
N VAL A 62 -4.74 4.67 -3.64
CA VAL A 62 -6.12 4.76 -4.15
C VAL A 62 -6.86 3.44 -3.96
N ALA A 63 -6.26 2.33 -4.38
CA ALA A 63 -6.89 1.02 -4.30
C ALA A 63 -7.11 0.55 -2.84
N SER A 64 -6.29 1.02 -1.89
CA SER A 64 -6.43 0.68 -0.47
C SER A 64 -7.71 1.23 0.16
N PHE A 65 -8.35 2.23 -0.44
CA PHE A 65 -9.65 2.76 0.00
C PHE A 65 -10.84 1.94 -0.52
N GLU A 66 -10.67 1.16 -1.59
CA GLU A 66 -11.78 0.38 -2.18
C GLU A 66 -12.42 -0.57 -1.16
N GLY A 67 -13.73 -0.50 -0.94
CA GLY A 67 -14.39 -1.41 0.00
C GLY A 67 -14.12 -1.14 1.49
N LEU A 68 -13.45 -0.02 1.83
CA LEU A 68 -13.53 0.55 3.18
C LEU A 68 -14.87 1.26 3.38
N ALA A 69 -15.25 1.48 4.63
CA ALA A 69 -16.47 2.22 4.96
C ALA A 69 -16.40 3.66 4.43
N HIS A 70 -17.55 4.24 4.06
CA HIS A 70 -17.63 5.64 3.64
C HIS A 70 -17.09 6.56 4.74
N GLY A 71 -16.09 7.38 4.43
CA GLY A 71 -15.42 8.27 5.38
C GLY A 71 -14.11 7.73 5.97
N ALA A 72 -13.64 6.55 5.55
CA ALA A 72 -12.30 6.09 5.89
C ALA A 72 -11.24 7.06 5.34
N GLY A 73 -10.63 7.86 6.21
CA GLY A 73 -9.59 8.83 5.85
C GLY A 73 -8.17 8.25 5.86
N ARG A 74 -8.01 6.93 6.04
CA ARG A 74 -6.70 6.28 6.17
C ARG A 74 -6.63 5.01 5.33
N ALA A 75 -5.56 4.93 4.57
CA ALA A 75 -5.12 3.78 3.80
C ALA A 75 -4.17 2.91 4.64
N MET A 76 -4.15 1.60 4.40
CA MET A 76 -3.11 0.70 4.91
C MET A 76 -2.53 -0.09 3.75
N MET A 77 -1.20 -0.09 3.64
CA MET A 77 -0.46 -0.97 2.73
C MET A 77 0.54 -1.79 3.55
N LEU A 78 0.56 -3.10 3.32
CA LEU A 78 1.61 -3.96 3.85
C LEU A 78 2.81 -3.91 2.90
N VAL A 79 3.98 -3.70 3.48
CA VAL A 79 5.26 -3.77 2.78
C VAL A 79 5.99 -4.99 3.29
N GLY A 80 6.08 -6.03 2.46
CA GLY A 80 6.76 -7.26 2.83
C GLY A 80 6.50 -8.39 1.84
N ASP A 81 7.01 -9.55 2.18
CA ASP A 81 6.75 -10.86 1.58
C ASP A 81 7.46 -11.92 2.44
N ASP A 82 7.35 -13.19 2.08
CA ASP A 82 8.12 -14.26 2.72
C ASP A 82 9.64 -14.00 2.64
N PHE A 83 10.33 -14.11 3.78
CA PHE A 83 11.79 -13.99 3.92
C PHE A 83 12.42 -12.72 3.30
N ARG A 84 11.69 -11.59 3.32
CA ARG A 84 12.19 -10.27 2.90
C ARG A 84 13.03 -9.59 3.99
N PHE A 85 13.59 -8.43 3.66
CA PHE A 85 14.42 -7.60 4.54
C PHE A 85 15.76 -8.24 4.94
N LYS A 86 16.35 -9.06 4.07
CA LYS A 86 17.74 -9.55 4.24
C LYS A 86 18.74 -8.40 4.35
N ASP A 87 18.51 -7.35 3.58
CA ASP A 87 19.14 -6.04 3.71
C ASP A 87 18.05 -5.01 4.03
N ALA A 88 17.73 -4.91 5.31
CA ALA A 88 16.67 -4.04 5.81
C ALA A 88 17.03 -2.55 5.63
N GLU A 89 18.30 -2.18 5.86
CA GLU A 89 18.78 -0.81 5.76
C GLU A 89 18.57 -0.26 4.36
N ARG A 90 19.02 -0.99 3.33
CA ARG A 90 18.82 -0.59 1.94
C ARG A 90 17.33 -0.51 1.57
N THR A 91 16.54 -1.47 2.04
CA THR A 91 15.10 -1.49 1.77
C THR A 91 14.42 -0.25 2.36
N PHE A 92 14.71 0.09 3.62
CA PHE A 92 14.12 1.26 4.27
C PHE A 92 14.62 2.58 3.67
N ALA A 93 15.90 2.69 3.32
CA ALA A 93 16.44 3.88 2.65
C ALA A 93 15.75 4.15 1.29
N ALA A 94 15.42 3.10 0.53
CA ALA A 94 14.67 3.24 -0.71
C ALA A 94 13.22 3.71 -0.45
N TRP A 95 12.57 3.19 0.59
CA TRP A 95 11.25 3.65 1.01
C TRP A 95 11.24 5.12 1.45
N GLU A 96 12.22 5.53 2.25
CA GLU A 96 12.38 6.93 2.67
C GLU A 96 12.56 7.86 1.47
N THR A 97 13.39 7.45 0.51
CA THR A 97 13.62 8.21 -0.73
C THR A 97 12.32 8.37 -1.53
N LEU A 98 11.57 7.27 -1.71
CA LEU A 98 10.29 7.32 -2.43
C LEU A 98 9.29 8.24 -1.73
N LEU A 99 9.12 8.09 -0.41
CA LEU A 99 8.17 8.89 0.37
C LEU A 99 8.54 10.37 0.37
N SER A 100 9.84 10.69 0.44
CA SER A 100 10.31 12.08 0.31
C SER A 100 9.97 12.66 -1.06
N ARG A 101 10.18 11.91 -2.14
CA ARG A 101 9.89 12.36 -3.52
C ARG A 101 8.40 12.61 -3.74
N VAL A 102 7.55 11.69 -3.29
CA VAL A 102 6.10 11.84 -3.38
C VAL A 102 5.61 13.00 -2.52
N GLY A 103 6.11 13.12 -1.29
CA GLY A 103 5.76 14.21 -0.37
C GLY A 103 6.20 15.59 -0.86
N SER A 104 7.26 15.68 -1.67
CA SER A 104 7.74 16.93 -2.24
C SER A 104 7.21 17.21 -3.66
N GLY A 105 6.44 16.30 -4.26
CA GLY A 105 5.98 16.41 -5.66
C GLY A 105 7.10 16.28 -6.72
N ASN A 106 8.26 15.73 -6.37
CA ASN A 106 9.45 15.67 -7.24
C ASN A 106 9.71 14.27 -7.79
N TRP A 107 8.69 13.69 -8.44
CA TRP A 107 8.71 12.32 -8.97
C TRP A 107 8.20 12.20 -10.40
N ASP A 108 7.57 13.26 -10.94
CA ASP A 108 7.28 13.42 -12.36
C ASP A 108 8.55 13.91 -13.09
N GLY A 109 9.50 13.02 -13.35
CA GLY A 109 10.60 13.35 -14.26
C GLY A 109 10.05 13.77 -15.62
N ASP A 110 10.33 15.01 -16.05
CA ASP A 110 10.19 15.50 -17.43
C ASP A 110 8.83 15.34 -18.11
N ARG A 111 7.73 15.77 -17.47
CA ARG A 111 6.46 16.06 -18.17
C ARG A 111 6.31 17.51 -18.64
N ASP A 112 7.33 18.34 -18.46
CA ASP A 112 7.37 19.70 -19.02
C ASP A 112 8.15 19.69 -20.33
N GLY A 113 7.51 19.15 -21.37
CA GLY A 113 8.12 19.00 -22.68
C GLY A 113 7.11 18.80 -23.80
N ASP A 114 6.03 19.60 -23.84
CA ASP A 114 5.56 20.24 -25.09
C ASP A 114 4.26 21.02 -24.87
N GLY A 115 4.23 22.24 -25.41
CA GLY A 115 2.97 22.82 -25.89
C GLY A 115 2.46 24.06 -25.17
N ASN A 116 3.26 25.13 -25.14
CA ASN A 116 2.74 26.49 -25.06
C ASN A 116 1.95 26.82 -26.35
N ARG A 117 0.60 26.86 -26.28
CA ARG A 117 -0.30 27.82 -26.96
C ARG A 117 -1.77 27.52 -26.70
#